data_AF-A0A3D4HTH7-F1
#
_entry.id   AF-A0A3D4HTH7-F1
#
_cell.length_a   1.000
_cell.length_b   1.000
_cell.length_c   1.000
_cell.angle_alpha   90.00
_cell.angle_beta   90.00
_cell.angle_gamma   90.00
#
_symmetry.space_group_name_H-M   'P 1'
#
loop_
_entity.id
_entity.type
_entity.pdbx_description
1 polymer ?
#
loop_
_entity_poly.entity_id
_entity_poly.type
_entity_poly.pdbx_seq_one_letter_code
_entity_poly.pdbx_strand_id
1 'polypeptide(L)'
;MLREDLKNYPYMDKTMDIEDRVQDLVSRMTLEEKVRQLDIYSGTELSGDSEAPAKFDGEKYKELYGEAGIGCLQNRYSSAKLNNQIQEYHIMNTRLGIPILFSEETLHGLVWPEATIFPQQIALAGTFEPDLAYKQGRGIATEARSLGVQ
;
A
#
# COMPACT_ATOMS: atom_id res chain seq x y z
N MET A 1 11.94 -3.30 -10.77
CA MET A 1 12.48 -4.34 -11.68
C MET A 1 11.36 -5.35 -11.92
N LEU A 2 11.14 -5.86 -13.14
CA LEU A 2 10.10 -6.89 -13.38
C LEU A 2 10.74 -8.28 -13.25
N ARG A 3 10.15 -9.14 -12.42
CA ARG A 3 10.50 -10.56 -12.25
C ARG A 3 10.33 -11.29 -13.59
N GLU A 4 11.42 -11.74 -14.20
CA GLU A 4 11.41 -12.32 -15.56
C GLU A 4 10.59 -13.63 -15.61
N ASP A 5 10.57 -14.38 -14.52
CA ASP A 5 9.77 -15.62 -14.38
C ASP A 5 8.26 -15.38 -14.38
N LEU A 6 7.80 -14.15 -14.10
CA LEU A 6 6.38 -13.80 -14.10
C LEU A 6 5.91 -13.14 -15.40
N LYS A 7 6.84 -12.61 -16.20
CA LYS A 7 6.58 -11.72 -17.34
C LYS A 7 5.68 -12.31 -18.42
N ASN A 8 5.66 -13.63 -18.56
CA ASN A 8 4.87 -14.33 -19.57
C ASN A 8 3.47 -14.74 -19.08
N TYR A 9 3.11 -14.44 -17.82
CA TYR A 9 1.75 -14.72 -17.35
C TYR A 9 0.75 -13.65 -17.86
N PRO A 10 -0.47 -14.06 -18.27
CA PRO A 10 -1.51 -13.13 -18.71
C PRO A 10 -1.80 -11.99 -17.72
N TYR A 11 -1.83 -12.25 -16.41
CA TYR A 11 -2.07 -11.19 -15.42
C TYR A 11 -1.02 -10.06 -15.44
N MET A 12 0.18 -10.31 -15.96
CA MET A 12 1.26 -9.33 -16.12
C MET A 12 1.18 -8.53 -17.42
N ASP A 13 0.37 -8.97 -18.39
CA ASP A 13 0.16 -8.25 -19.65
C ASP A 13 -0.79 -7.07 -19.45
N LYS A 14 -0.26 -5.85 -19.55
CA LYS A 14 -1.02 -4.60 -19.36
C LYS A 14 -1.94 -4.27 -20.54
N THR A 15 -1.87 -5.01 -21.64
CA THR A 15 -2.71 -4.80 -22.82
C THR A 15 -4.01 -5.60 -22.78
N MET A 16 -4.10 -6.60 -21.90
CA MET A 16 -5.29 -7.41 -21.66
C MET A 16 -6.33 -6.67 -20.81
N ASP A 17 -7.59 -7.10 -20.91
CA ASP A 17 -8.67 -6.60 -20.06
C ASP A 17 -8.41 -6.89 -18.58
N ILE A 18 -8.89 -6.00 -17.70
CA ILE A 18 -8.69 -6.15 -16.25
C ILE A 18 -9.31 -7.45 -15.74
N GLU A 19 -10.51 -7.82 -16.21
CA GLU A 19 -11.20 -9.03 -15.74
C GLU A 19 -10.45 -10.30 -16.17
N ASP A 20 -9.90 -10.33 -17.37
CA ASP A 20 -9.08 -11.46 -17.84
C ASP A 20 -7.81 -11.61 -16.99
N ARG A 21 -7.16 -10.48 -16.64
CA ARG A 21 -5.97 -10.47 -15.79
C ARG A 21 -6.27 -10.90 -14.36
N VAL A 22 -7.40 -10.45 -13.80
CA VAL A 22 -7.87 -10.84 -12.47
C VAL A 22 -8.20 -12.33 -12.44
N GLN A 23 -8.95 -12.82 -13.43
CA GLN A 23 -9.33 -14.23 -13.52
C GLN A 23 -8.09 -15.13 -13.63
N ASP A 24 -7.12 -14.76 -14.46
CA ASP A 24 -5.84 -15.46 -14.57
C ASP A 24 -5.09 -15.48 -13.22
N LEU A 25 -4.91 -14.32 -12.58
CA LEU A 25 -4.23 -14.22 -11.29
C LEU A 25 -4.91 -15.06 -10.21
N VAL A 26 -6.21 -14.89 -10.00
CA VAL A 26 -6.97 -15.57 -8.94
C VAL A 26 -7.02 -17.09 -9.17
N SER A 27 -7.02 -17.54 -10.43
CA SER A 27 -6.95 -18.97 -10.77
C SER A 27 -5.63 -19.62 -10.36
N ARG A 28 -4.56 -18.83 -10.29
CA ARG A 28 -3.21 -19.29 -9.92
C ARG A 28 -2.98 -19.32 -8.42
N MET A 29 -3.81 -18.64 -7.63
CA MET A 29 -3.62 -18.51 -6.19
C MET A 29 -4.02 -19.77 -5.43
N THR A 30 -3.23 -20.12 -4.42
CA THR A 30 -3.62 -21.09 -3.40
C THR A 30 -4.71 -20.50 -2.51
N LEU A 31 -5.37 -21.34 -1.70
CA LEU A 31 -6.34 -20.85 -0.72
C LEU A 31 -5.68 -19.89 0.30
N GLU A 32 -4.47 -20.20 0.76
CA GLU A 32 -3.73 -19.35 1.69
C GLU A 32 -3.48 -17.97 1.09
N GLU A 33 -2.94 -17.90 -0.13
CA GLU A 33 -2.68 -16.62 -0.79
C GLU A 33 -3.97 -15.81 -0.96
N LYS A 34 -5.11 -16.46 -1.27
CA LYS A 34 -6.41 -15.79 -1.36
C LYS A 34 -6.82 -15.17 -0.03
N VAL A 35 -6.72 -15.93 1.06
CA VAL A 35 -7.06 -15.45 2.40
C VAL A 35 -6.19 -14.25 2.77
N ARG A 36 -4.88 -14.29 2.47
CA ARG A 36 -3.94 -13.20 2.79
C ARG A 36 -4.14 -11.92 1.97
N GLN A 37 -4.87 -11.97 0.85
CA GLN A 37 -5.29 -10.78 0.12
C GLN A 37 -6.51 -10.08 0.75
N LEU A 38 -7.21 -10.73 1.68
CA LEU A 38 -8.46 -10.24 2.29
C LEU A 38 -8.24 -9.62 3.69
N ASP A 39 -6.99 -9.42 4.10
CA ASP A 39 -6.63 -8.89 5.42
C ASP A 39 -5.77 -7.63 5.31
N ILE A 40 -5.78 -6.82 6.38
CA ILE A 40 -4.93 -5.64 6.52
C ILE A 40 -3.91 -5.93 7.62
N TYR A 41 -2.65 -6.09 7.21
CA TYR A 41 -1.57 -6.39 8.12
C TYR A 41 -0.99 -5.09 8.72
N SER A 42 -0.53 -5.17 9.97
CA SER A 42 0.18 -4.07 10.62
C SER A 42 1.62 -3.99 10.14
N GLY A 43 2.06 -2.82 9.70
CA GLY A 43 3.44 -2.51 9.31
C GLY A 43 4.28 -1.83 10.39
N THR A 44 3.71 -1.54 11.57
CA THR A 44 4.39 -0.78 12.65
C THR A 44 5.75 -1.36 13.03
N GLU A 45 5.87 -2.68 13.03
CA GLU A 45 7.13 -3.37 13.32
C GLU A 45 8.20 -3.17 12.23
N LEU A 46 7.81 -2.86 11.00
CA LEU A 46 8.73 -2.56 9.90
C LEU A 46 9.10 -1.08 9.80
N SER A 47 8.19 -0.17 10.17
CA SER A 47 8.37 1.28 10.03
C SER A 47 8.96 1.96 11.26
N GLY A 48 8.76 1.40 12.45
CA GLY A 48 9.10 2.09 13.69
C GLY A 48 8.14 3.24 13.98
N ASP A 49 8.65 4.32 14.55
CA ASP A 49 7.88 5.54 14.84
C ASP A 49 8.48 6.78 14.18
N SER A 50 7.79 7.92 14.30
CA SER A 50 8.18 9.18 13.66
C SER A 50 9.54 9.73 14.11
N GLU A 51 9.97 9.42 15.33
CA GLU A 51 11.23 9.90 15.92
C GLU A 51 12.37 8.90 15.70
N ALA A 52 12.04 7.62 15.58
CA ALA A 52 12.96 6.51 15.38
C ALA A 52 12.52 5.62 14.19
N PRO A 53 12.62 6.13 12.95
CA PRO A 53 12.24 5.35 11.77
C PRO A 53 13.14 4.13 11.62
N ALA A 54 12.54 2.97 11.40
CA ALA A 54 13.26 1.73 11.23
C ALA A 54 13.94 1.67 9.85
N LYS A 55 15.03 0.90 9.78
CA LYS A 55 15.64 0.49 8.51
C LYS A 55 14.96 -0.78 8.05
N PHE A 56 14.78 -0.91 6.73
CA PHE A 56 14.22 -2.13 6.16
C PHE A 56 15.04 -3.37 6.54
N ASP A 57 14.36 -4.41 7.01
CA ASP A 57 14.91 -5.71 7.36
C ASP A 57 14.05 -6.81 6.71
N GLY A 58 14.65 -7.53 5.76
CA GLY A 58 13.99 -8.59 5.02
C GLY A 58 13.72 -9.85 5.85
N GLU A 59 14.57 -10.16 6.82
CA GLU A 59 14.34 -11.32 7.70
C GLU A 59 13.17 -11.04 8.63
N LYS A 60 13.11 -9.82 9.19
CA LYS A 60 11.95 -9.36 9.98
C LYS A 60 10.66 -9.37 9.15
N TYR A 61 10.73 -8.91 7.89
CA TYR A 61 9.59 -9.00 6.97
C TYR A 61 9.12 -10.46 6.81
N LYS A 62 10.04 -11.38 6.55
CA LYS A 62 9.74 -12.80 6.34
C LYS A 62 9.17 -13.46 7.60
N GLU A 63 9.68 -13.10 8.77
CA GLU A 63 9.15 -13.57 10.06
C GLU A 63 7.69 -13.13 10.26
N LEU A 64 7.37 -11.87 9.94
CA LEU A 64 6.04 -11.30 10.15
C LEU A 64 5.00 -11.76 9.13
N TYR A 65 5.38 -11.88 7.86
CA TYR A 65 4.41 -12.08 6.76
C TYR A 65 4.65 -13.34 5.92
N GLY A 66 5.75 -14.05 6.11
CA GLY A 66 6.08 -15.24 5.33
C GLY A 66 6.25 -14.95 3.82
N GLU A 67 6.02 -15.99 3.01
CA GLU A 67 6.30 -15.98 1.56
C GLU A 67 5.04 -16.05 0.68
N ALA A 68 3.86 -16.30 1.27
CA ALA A 68 2.59 -16.38 0.54
C ALA A 68 2.13 -15.01 0.00
N GLY A 69 2.70 -13.91 0.48
CA GLY A 69 2.30 -12.55 0.12
C GLY A 69 1.06 -12.06 0.87
N ILE A 70 0.78 -10.77 0.81
CA ILE A 70 -0.24 -10.04 1.58
C ILE A 70 -0.83 -8.97 0.68
N GLY A 71 -2.13 -8.69 0.82
CA GLY A 71 -2.82 -7.73 -0.03
C GLY A 71 -2.65 -6.29 0.43
N CYS A 72 -2.73 -6.05 1.74
CA CYS A 72 -2.70 -4.72 2.31
C CYS A 72 -1.77 -4.64 3.53
N LEU A 73 -1.02 -3.55 3.64
CA LEU A 73 -0.19 -3.23 4.79
C LEU A 73 -0.50 -1.81 5.27
N GLN A 74 -0.96 -1.67 6.51
CA GLN A 74 -1.07 -0.37 7.15
C GLN A 74 0.29 0.00 7.73
N ASN A 75 1.03 0.87 7.06
CA ASN A 75 2.44 1.13 7.34
C ASN A 75 2.68 2.56 7.82
N ARG A 76 2.17 2.85 9.03
CA ARG A 76 2.27 4.17 9.68
C ARG A 76 3.71 4.62 9.84
N TYR A 77 3.96 5.91 9.65
CA TYR A 77 5.29 6.50 9.87
C TYR A 77 6.40 5.91 8.95
N SER A 78 6.03 5.27 7.83
CA SER A 78 6.95 4.85 6.77
C SER A 78 7.25 5.90 5.69
N SER A 79 8.53 6.05 5.36
CA SER A 79 8.97 6.93 4.27
C SER A 79 8.76 6.29 2.89
N ALA A 80 8.73 7.10 1.82
CA ALA A 80 8.72 6.61 0.44
C ALA A 80 9.84 5.61 0.16
N LYS A 81 11.04 5.86 0.71
CA LYS A 81 12.18 4.95 0.56
C LYS A 81 11.90 3.59 1.19
N LEU A 82 11.38 3.57 2.42
CA LEU A 82 11.08 2.34 3.13
C LEU A 82 9.95 1.56 2.45
N ASN A 83 8.87 2.24 2.06
CA ASN A 83 7.77 1.62 1.31
C ASN A 83 8.25 1.00 -0.02
N ASN A 84 9.15 1.67 -0.75
CA ASN A 84 9.74 1.11 -1.96
C ASN A 84 10.58 -0.14 -1.68
N GLN A 85 11.36 -0.17 -0.59
CA GLN A 85 12.15 -1.33 -0.20
C GLN A 85 11.27 -2.52 0.20
N ILE A 86 10.20 -2.25 0.98
CA ILE A 86 9.22 -3.27 1.37
C ILE A 86 8.52 -3.84 0.12
N GLN A 87 8.06 -2.97 -0.78
CA GLN A 87 7.36 -3.38 -1.99
C GLN A 87 8.27 -4.19 -2.93
N GLU A 88 9.52 -3.77 -3.09
CA GLU A 88 10.50 -4.51 -3.87
C GLU A 88 10.78 -5.87 -3.25
N TYR A 89 11.06 -5.95 -1.95
CA TYR A 89 11.26 -7.23 -1.27
C TYR A 89 10.04 -8.14 -1.40
N HIS A 90 8.83 -7.61 -1.20
CA HIS A 90 7.59 -8.35 -1.33
C HIS A 90 7.43 -8.99 -2.72
N ILE A 91 7.57 -8.19 -3.77
CA ILE A 91 7.43 -8.67 -5.15
C ILE A 91 8.53 -9.69 -5.49
N MET A 92 9.74 -9.49 -4.95
CA MET A 92 10.88 -10.36 -5.22
C MET A 92 10.89 -11.65 -4.41
N ASN A 93 10.13 -11.77 -3.32
CA ASN A 93 10.18 -12.94 -2.42
C ASN A 93 8.83 -13.66 -2.28
N THR A 94 7.79 -13.23 -3.00
CA THR A 94 6.49 -13.92 -3.04
C THR A 94 6.26 -14.58 -4.39
N ARG A 95 5.47 -15.66 -4.41
CA ARG A 95 5.34 -16.53 -5.60
C ARG A 95 4.72 -15.84 -6.81
N LEU A 96 3.72 -14.99 -6.60
CA LEU A 96 2.97 -14.34 -7.68
C LEU A 96 3.33 -12.85 -7.84
N GLY A 97 4.20 -12.31 -6.99
CA GLY A 97 4.66 -10.92 -7.07
C GLY A 97 3.52 -9.89 -7.03
N ILE A 98 2.42 -10.18 -6.33
CA ILE A 98 1.27 -9.28 -6.21
C ILE A 98 1.71 -8.09 -5.36
N PRO A 99 1.59 -6.84 -5.84
CA PRO A 99 2.01 -5.67 -5.08
C PRO A 99 1.13 -5.44 -3.85
N ILE A 100 1.73 -4.96 -2.76
CA ILE A 100 1.02 -4.53 -1.55
C ILE A 100 0.29 -3.22 -1.81
N LEU A 101 -0.95 -3.11 -1.31
CA LEU A 101 -1.65 -1.85 -1.09
C LEU A 101 -1.23 -1.26 0.26
N PHE A 102 -0.58 -0.10 0.25
CA PHE A 102 -0.24 0.61 1.48
C PHE A 102 -1.42 1.47 1.92
N SER A 103 -1.83 1.31 3.18
CA SER A 103 -2.92 2.06 3.79
C SER A 103 -2.42 3.00 4.88
N GLU A 104 -3.01 4.21 4.94
CA GLU A 104 -2.71 5.27 5.92
C GLU A 104 -3.97 6.05 6.31
N GLU A 105 -3.91 6.73 7.45
CA GLU A 105 -5.00 7.58 7.94
C GLU A 105 -4.98 8.95 7.26
N THR A 106 -6.10 9.32 6.64
CA THR A 106 -6.21 10.53 5.79
C THR A 106 -7.48 11.34 6.08
N LEU A 107 -8.12 11.15 7.24
CA LEU A 107 -9.45 11.69 7.55
C LEU A 107 -9.54 13.22 7.38
N HIS A 108 -8.53 13.99 7.76
CA HIS A 108 -8.54 15.46 7.66
C HIS A 108 -7.13 16.02 7.44
N GLY A 109 -6.34 15.31 6.63
CA GLY A 109 -4.89 15.43 6.60
C GLY A 109 -4.28 14.05 6.68
N LEU A 110 -3.10 13.87 6.11
CA LEU A 110 -2.32 12.66 6.30
C LEU A 110 -1.78 12.63 7.74
N VAL A 111 -1.93 11.50 8.43
CA VAL A 111 -1.37 11.33 9.79
C VAL A 111 0.14 11.10 9.68
N TRP A 112 0.87 12.19 9.49
CA TRP A 112 2.31 12.19 9.29
C TRP A 112 2.93 13.49 9.85
N PRO A 113 4.14 13.46 10.44
CA PRO A 113 4.84 14.66 10.87
C PRO A 113 4.97 15.68 9.73
N GLU A 114 4.67 16.95 9.99
CA GLU A 114 4.77 18.05 9.02
C GLU A 114 3.74 18.03 7.87
N ALA A 115 2.82 17.05 7.82
CA ALA A 115 1.73 17.05 6.86
C ALA A 115 0.66 18.12 7.17
N THR A 116 -0.10 18.53 6.15
CA THR A 116 -1.13 19.56 6.30
C THR A 116 -2.30 19.04 7.13
N ILE A 117 -2.67 19.78 8.19
CA ILE A 117 -3.86 19.50 9.00
C ILE A 117 -5.01 20.40 8.57
N PHE A 118 -6.09 19.79 8.08
CA PHE A 118 -7.34 20.46 7.70
C PHE A 118 -8.36 20.44 8.86
N PRO A 119 -9.41 21.28 8.79
CA PRO A 119 -10.57 21.17 9.68
C PRO A 119 -11.19 19.77 9.61
N GLN A 120 -11.76 19.32 10.74
CA GLN A 120 -12.48 18.04 10.75
C GLN A 120 -13.65 18.01 9.77
N GLN A 121 -14.02 16.81 9.37
CA GLN A 121 -15.06 16.59 8.35
C GLN A 121 -16.40 17.26 8.69
N ILE A 122 -16.75 17.39 9.97
CA ILE A 122 -17.96 18.12 10.39
C ILE A 122 -17.88 19.64 10.09
N ALA A 123 -16.69 20.25 10.22
CA ALA A 123 -16.48 21.65 9.88
C ALA A 123 -16.48 21.86 8.35
N LEU A 124 -15.85 20.95 7.60
CA LEU A 124 -15.92 20.94 6.14
C LEU A 124 -17.37 20.81 5.66
N ALA A 125 -18.17 19.92 6.27
CA ALA A 125 -19.59 19.78 5.94
C ALA A 125 -20.37 21.08 6.18
N GLY A 126 -20.03 21.83 7.24
CA GLY A 126 -20.63 23.13 7.54
C GLY A 126 -20.37 24.22 6.50
N THR A 127 -19.42 24.02 5.57
CA THR A 127 -19.18 24.94 4.46
C THR A 127 -20.23 24.84 3.36
N PHE A 128 -20.88 23.67 3.19
CA PHE A 128 -21.72 23.33 2.04
C PHE A 128 -21.04 23.54 0.67
N GLU A 129 -19.70 23.40 0.62
CA GLU A 129 -18.89 23.62 -0.58
C GLU A 129 -18.18 22.32 -1.03
N PRO A 130 -18.80 21.49 -1.91
CA PRO A 130 -18.19 20.25 -2.39
C PRO A 130 -16.84 20.46 -3.10
N ASP A 131 -16.66 21.60 -3.78
CA ASP A 131 -15.41 21.93 -4.46
C ASP A 131 -14.25 22.14 -3.48
N LEU A 132 -14.53 22.64 -2.26
CA LEU A 132 -13.53 22.71 -1.20
C LEU A 132 -13.16 21.31 -0.69
N ALA A 133 -14.15 20.43 -0.53
CA ALA A 133 -13.90 19.04 -0.16
C ALA A 133 -13.04 18.30 -1.19
N TYR A 134 -13.29 18.52 -2.48
CA TYR A 134 -12.47 17.98 -3.55
C TYR A 134 -11.03 18.49 -3.48
N LYS A 135 -10.82 19.80 -3.30
CA LYS A 135 -9.48 20.40 -3.16
C LYS A 135 -8.73 19.86 -1.95
N GLN A 136 -9.41 19.71 -0.80
CA GLN A 136 -8.85 19.09 0.39
C GLN A 136 -8.41 17.65 0.11
N GLY A 137 -9.29 16.82 -0.47
CA GLY A 137 -8.97 15.44 -0.84
C GLY A 137 -7.78 15.34 -1.81
N ARG A 138 -7.70 16.25 -2.80
CA ARG A 138 -6.57 16.34 -3.72
C ARG A 138 -5.25 16.69 -3.02
N GLY A 139 -5.28 17.61 -2.06
CA GLY A 139 -4.11 17.95 -1.25
C GLY A 139 -3.62 16.75 -0.44
N ILE A 140 -4.53 16.11 0.29
CA ILE A 140 -4.23 14.93 1.11
C ILE A 140 -3.68 13.78 0.25
N ALA A 141 -4.30 13.48 -0.89
CA ALA A 141 -3.85 12.43 -1.80
C ALA A 141 -2.44 12.72 -2.35
N THR A 142 -2.10 13.99 -2.60
CA THR A 142 -0.78 14.39 -3.09
C THR A 142 0.29 14.12 -2.03
N GLU A 143 0.04 14.50 -0.77
CA GLU A 143 0.95 14.23 0.35
C GLU A 143 1.10 12.73 0.59
N ALA A 144 0.00 11.97 0.67
CA ALA A 144 0.03 10.52 0.87
C ALA A 144 0.82 9.79 -0.24
N ARG A 145 0.57 10.17 -1.51
CA ARG A 145 1.26 9.58 -2.65
C ARG A 145 2.75 9.86 -2.66
N SER A 146 3.18 11.00 -2.13
CA SER A 146 4.61 11.36 -2.00
C SER A 146 5.37 10.39 -1.07
N LEU A 147 4.68 9.72 -0.15
CA LEU A 147 5.23 8.72 0.76
C LEU A 147 5.03 7.27 0.26
N GLY A 148 4.45 7.07 -0.92
CA GLY A 148 4.21 5.73 -1.49
C GLY A 148 2.90 5.07 -1.05
N VAL A 149 2.01 5.81 -0.38
CA VAL A 149 0.62 5.40 -0.12
C VAL A 149 -0.18 5.55 -1.42
N GLN A 150 -1.00 4.55 -1.78
CA GLN A 150 -1.51 4.42 -3.14
C GLN A 150 -2.85 5.11 -3.38
#